data_AF-A0A0D6JQQ2-F1
#
_entry.id   AF-A0A0D6JQQ2-F1
#
_cell.length_a   1.000
_cell.length_b   1.000
_cell.length_c   1.000
_cell.angle_alpha   90.00
_cell.angle_beta   90.00
_cell.angle_gamma   90.00
#
_symmetry.space_group_name_H-M   'P 1'
#
loop_
_entity.id
_entity.type
_entity.pdbx_description
1 polymer ?
#
loop_
_entity_poly.entity_id
_entity_poly.type
_entity_poly.pdbx_seq_one_letter_code
_entity_poly.pdbx_strand_id
1 'polypeptide(L)'
;MDVQPTWWSKYDDPILQFLADTGAAVPPRVILFNLERREIASPHRSTIKRRLQRLQKYGLVEKVGEEGYYEISELGKAYVSGELDASELDADE
;
A
#
# COMPACT_ATOMS: atom_id res chain seq x y z
N MET A 1 -12.84 -17.22 0.51
CA MET A 1 -11.99 -16.63 -0.54
C MET A 1 -12.19 -15.15 -0.37
N ASP A 2 -11.22 -14.48 0.24
CA ASP A 2 -11.30 -13.04 0.51
C ASP A 2 -11.44 -12.33 -0.84
N VAL A 3 -12.62 -11.75 -1.07
CA VAL A 3 -12.95 -11.16 -2.36
C VAL A 3 -12.33 -9.78 -2.37
N GLN A 4 -11.11 -9.68 -2.89
CA GLN A 4 -10.47 -8.40 -3.10
C GLN A 4 -11.39 -7.48 -3.93
N PRO A 5 -11.56 -6.20 -3.55
CA PRO A 5 -12.46 -5.31 -4.26
C PRO A 5 -11.98 -5.07 -5.69
N THR A 6 -12.89 -4.68 -6.59
CA THR A 6 -12.61 -4.57 -8.04
C THR A 6 -11.49 -3.59 -8.40
N TRP A 7 -11.16 -2.69 -7.48
CA TRP A 7 -10.10 -1.71 -7.64
C TRP A 7 -8.71 -2.20 -7.19
N TRP A 8 -8.67 -3.32 -6.47
CA TRP A 8 -7.46 -3.91 -5.92
C TRP A 8 -6.54 -4.35 -7.06
N SER A 9 -5.24 -4.30 -6.81
CA SER A 9 -4.21 -4.73 -7.72
C SER A 9 -3.30 -5.72 -7.01
N LYS A 10 -2.74 -6.67 -7.76
CA LYS A 10 -1.72 -7.61 -7.25
C LYS A 10 -0.46 -6.95 -6.64
N TYR A 11 -0.32 -5.63 -6.74
CA TYR A 11 0.79 -4.88 -6.16
C TYR A 11 0.44 -4.22 -4.82
N ASP A 12 -0.83 -4.22 -4.40
CA ASP A 12 -1.25 -3.58 -3.16
C ASP A 12 -0.77 -4.35 -1.93
N ASP A 13 -1.02 -5.67 -1.85
CA ASP A 13 -0.56 -6.47 -0.71
C ASP A 13 0.97 -6.38 -0.56
N PRO A 14 1.79 -6.53 -1.62
CA PRO A 14 3.23 -6.32 -1.51
C PRO A 14 3.63 -4.93 -0.98
N ILE A 15 2.93 -3.87 -1.39
CA ILE A 15 3.21 -2.50 -0.93
C ILE A 15 2.87 -2.37 0.55
N LEU A 16 1.67 -2.82 0.95
CA LEU A 16 1.18 -2.72 2.33
C LEU A 16 2.05 -3.56 3.27
N GLN A 17 2.35 -4.81 2.90
CA GLN A 17 3.22 -5.68 3.68
C GLN A 17 4.62 -5.06 3.85
N PHE A 18 5.21 -4.50 2.79
CA PHE A 18 6.51 -3.85 2.90
C PHE A 18 6.50 -2.65 3.86
N LEU A 19 5.46 -1.82 3.82
CA LEU A 19 5.32 -0.69 4.74
C LEU A 19 5.05 -1.15 6.18
N ALA A 20 4.23 -2.19 6.37
CA ALA A 20 3.99 -2.81 7.68
C ALA A 20 5.27 -3.39 8.29
N ASP A 21 6.01 -4.19 7.52
CA ASP A 21 7.23 -4.87 7.97
C ASP A 21 8.33 -3.88 8.39
N THR A 22 8.39 -2.72 7.74
CA THR A 22 9.43 -1.72 7.98
C THR A 22 9.04 -0.66 9.00
N GLY A 23 7.74 -0.37 9.14
CA GLY A 23 7.23 0.73 9.97
C GLY A 23 7.77 2.10 9.57
N ALA A 24 8.32 2.25 8.36
CA ALA A 24 9.03 3.44 7.94
C ALA A 24 8.20 4.25 6.94
N ALA A 25 8.26 5.57 7.07
CA ALA A 25 7.87 6.49 6.01
C ALA A 25 8.95 6.50 4.91
N VAL A 26 8.58 6.18 3.67
CA VAL A 26 9.53 6.08 2.55
C VAL A 26 8.94 6.60 1.24
N PRO A 27 9.76 7.12 0.31
CA PRO A 27 9.26 7.60 -0.96
C PRO A 27 8.93 6.42 -1.91
N PRO A 28 8.08 6.62 -2.93
CA PRO A 28 7.68 5.58 -3.89
C PRO A 28 8.84 4.80 -4.53
N ARG A 29 9.98 5.45 -4.72
CA ARG A 29 11.18 4.84 -5.31
C ARG A 29 11.80 3.78 -4.39
N VAL A 30 11.76 3.98 -3.08
CA VAL A 30 12.32 3.03 -2.10
C VAL A 30 11.43 1.78 -1.99
N ILE A 31 10.11 1.96 -2.06
CA ILE A 31 9.15 0.85 -2.14
C ILE A 31 9.44 0.01 -3.37
N LEU A 32 9.48 0.63 -4.56
CA LEU A 32 9.80 -0.08 -5.82
C LEU A 32 11.12 -0.84 -5.73
N PHE A 33 12.18 -0.16 -5.29
CA PHE A 33 13.51 -0.77 -5.18
C PHE A 33 13.50 -2.01 -4.29
N ASN A 34 12.80 -1.99 -3.16
CA ASN A 34 12.76 -3.13 -2.24
C ASN A 34 11.88 -4.27 -2.77
N LEU A 35 10.77 -3.98 -3.45
CA LEU A 35 9.94 -5.00 -4.09
C LEU A 35 10.72 -5.75 -5.17
N GLU A 36 11.49 -5.02 -6.00
CA GLU A 36 12.33 -5.60 -7.05
C GLU A 36 13.52 -6.37 -6.46
N ARG A 37 14.25 -5.76 -5.52
CA ARG A 37 15.43 -6.35 -4.88
C ARG A 37 15.11 -7.65 -4.14
N ARG A 38 13.91 -7.76 -3.56
CA ARG A 38 13.45 -8.95 -2.83
C ARG A 38 12.73 -9.95 -3.74
N GLU A 39 12.70 -9.70 -5.05
CA GLU A 39 12.01 -10.55 -6.04
C GLU A 39 10.51 -10.77 -5.75
N ILE A 40 9.88 -9.82 -5.05
CA ILE A 40 8.45 -9.87 -4.69
C ILE A 40 7.58 -9.40 -5.86
N ALA A 41 7.95 -8.26 -6.46
CA ALA A 41 7.22 -7.68 -7.59
C ALA A 41 8.10 -6.69 -8.37
N SER A 42 7.87 -6.57 -9.68
CA SER A 42 8.53 -5.56 -10.54
C SER A 42 7.51 -4.75 -11.36
N PRO A 43 6.74 -3.85 -10.71
CA PRO A 43 5.83 -2.94 -11.41
C PRO A 43 6.59 -1.75 -12.02
N HIS A 44 6.03 -1.17 -13.09
CA HIS A 44 6.51 0.12 -13.59
C HIS A 44 6.36 1.23 -12.53
N ARG A 45 7.29 2.21 -12.51
CA ARG A 45 7.30 3.34 -11.56
C ARG A 45 5.96 4.08 -11.47
N SER A 46 5.29 4.31 -12.60
CA SER A 46 3.98 4.97 -12.62
C SER A 46 2.88 4.14 -11.96
N THR A 47 3.00 2.81 -11.97
CA THR A 47 2.07 1.92 -11.27
C THR A 47 2.20 2.07 -9.76
N ILE A 48 3.42 2.12 -9.20
CA ILE A 48 3.61 2.36 -7.75
C ILE A 48 2.94 3.66 -7.32
N LYS A 49 3.19 4.77 -8.03
CA LYS A 49 2.58 6.06 -7.69
C LYS A 49 1.04 6.00 -7.71
N ARG A 50 0.47 5.40 -8.76
CA ARG A 50 -0.99 5.25 -8.90
C ARG A 50 -1.57 4.36 -7.78
N ARG A 51 -0.88 3.28 -7.40
CA ARG A 51 -1.34 2.41 -6.31
C ARG A 51 -1.27 3.12 -4.96
N LEU A 52 -0.20 3.84 -4.65
CA LEU A 52 -0.10 4.61 -3.41
C LEU A 52 -1.20 5.67 -3.29
N GLN A 53 -1.52 6.38 -4.37
CA GLN A 53 -2.67 7.30 -4.39
C GLN A 53 -4.00 6.58 -4.18
N ARG A 54 -4.17 5.38 -4.75
CA ARG A 54 -5.38 4.57 -4.57
C ARG A 54 -5.50 4.11 -3.11
N LEU A 55 -4.45 3.53 -2.55
CA LEU A 55 -4.39 3.05 -1.17
C LEU A 55 -4.60 4.20 -0.18
N GLN A 56 -4.03 5.38 -0.47
CA GLN A 56 -4.26 6.58 0.32
C GLN A 56 -5.72 7.01 0.28
N LYS A 57 -6.38 6.93 -0.88
CA LYS A 57 -7.82 7.22 -0.99
C LYS A 57 -8.65 6.31 -0.07
N TYR A 58 -8.28 5.04 0.06
CA TYR A 58 -8.95 4.08 0.95
C TYR A 58 -8.36 4.07 2.37
N GLY A 59 -7.57 5.07 2.75
CA GLY A 59 -7.05 5.21 4.11
C GLY A 59 -6.03 4.15 4.55
N LEU A 60 -5.52 3.29 3.68
CA LEU A 60 -4.59 2.21 4.03
C LEU A 60 -3.13 2.68 4.17
N VAL A 61 -2.80 3.84 3.59
CA VAL A 61 -1.49 4.48 3.70
C VAL A 61 -1.68 5.98 3.87
N GLU A 62 -0.71 6.63 4.50
CA GLU A 62 -0.71 8.08 4.69
C GLU A 62 0.51 8.71 4.04
N LYS A 63 0.36 9.95 3.56
CA LYS A 63 1.46 10.73 3.01
C LYS A 63 2.06 11.58 4.13
N VAL A 64 3.36 11.41 4.38
CA VAL A 64 4.07 12.12 5.45
C VAL A 64 4.87 13.28 4.86
N GLY A 65 4.63 14.48 5.39
CA GLY A 65 5.30 15.71 4.99
C GLY A 65 5.08 16.12 3.53
N GLU A 66 5.83 17.14 3.09
CA GLU A 66 5.70 17.68 1.73
C GLU A 66 6.46 16.86 0.68
N GLU A 67 7.47 16.08 1.10
CA GLU A 67 8.41 15.38 0.22
C GLU A 67 7.84 14.10 -0.44
N GLY A 68 6.61 13.70 -0.12
CA GLY A 68 5.95 12.57 -0.78
C GLY A 68 6.42 11.20 -0.29
N TYR A 69 6.66 11.09 1.01
CA TYR A 69 6.88 9.83 1.70
C TYR A 69 5.53 9.22 2.04
N TYR A 70 5.48 7.90 2.05
CA TYR A 70 4.30 7.13 2.43
C TYR A 70 4.64 6.19 3.57
N GLU A 71 3.73 6.08 4.52
CA GLU A 71 3.76 5.09 5.60
C GLU A 71 2.43 4.34 5.66
N ILE A 72 2.42 3.19 6.34
CA ILE A 72 1.19 2.45 6.58
C ILE A 72 0.37 3.13 7.67
N SER A 73 -0.94 3.27 7.46
CA SER A 73 -1.86 3.79 8.47
C SER A 73 -2.24 2.70 9.48
N GLU A 74 -2.97 3.06 10.54
CA GLU A 74 -3.56 2.06 11.44
C GLU A 74 -4.55 1.14 10.72
N LEU A 75 -5.35 1.67 9.80
CA LEU A 75 -6.27 0.87 8.98
C LEU A 75 -5.50 -0.12 8.09
N GLY A 76 -4.39 0.32 7.50
CA GLY A 76 -3.51 -0.54 6.72
C GLY A 76 -2.89 -1.66 7.55
N LYS A 77 -2.52 -1.39 8.81
CA LYS A 77 -2.00 -2.41 9.74
C LYS A 77 -3.07 -3.45 10.07
N ALA A 78 -4.30 -3.02 10.35
CA ALA A 78 -5.43 -3.91 10.60
C ALA A 78 -5.74 -4.80 9.39
N TYR A 79 -5.64 -4.25 8.17
CA TYR A 79 -5.73 -5.04 6.95
C TYR A 79 -4.63 -6.12 6.87
N VAL A 80 -3.37 -5.74 7.08
CA VAL A 80 -2.23 -6.67 7.01
C VAL A 80 -2.29 -7.75 8.11
N SER A 81 -2.83 -7.45 9.29
CA SER A 81 -3.04 -8.44 10.36
C SER A 81 -4.25 -9.37 10.12
N GLY A 82 -5.07 -9.09 9.10
CA GLY A 82 -6.31 -9.82 8.81
C GLY A 82 -7.47 -9.44 9.72
N GLU A 83 -7.37 -8.33 10.45
CA GLU A 83 -8.44 -7.76 11.28
C GLU A 83 -9.47 -6.97 10.45
N LEU A 84 -9.13 -6.62 9.21
CA LEU A 84 -9.97 -5.91 8.26
C LEU A 84 -9.91 -6.57 6.88
N ASP A 85 -11.08 -6.80 6.25
CA ASP A 85 -11.15 -7.23 4.86
C ASP A 85 -11.16 -6.00 3.93
N ALA A 86 -10.35 -6.03 2.86
CA ALA A 86 -10.29 -4.94 1.88
C ALA A 86 -11.63 -4.68 1.18
N SER A 87 -12.53 -5.65 1.11
CA SER A 87 -13.87 -5.50 0.54
C SER A 87 -14.79 -4.60 1.37
N GLU A 88 -14.46 -4.37 2.64
CA GLU A 88 -15.20 -3.48 3.54
C GLU A 88 -14.77 -2.01 3.41
N LEU A 89 -13.71 -1.73 2.66
CA LEU A 89 -13.19 -0.37 2.48
C LEU A 89 -14.06 0.44 1.51
N ASP A 90 -14.62 1.55 2.01
CA ASP A 90 -15.26 2.57 1.18
C ASP A 90 -14.34 3.76 0.93
N ALA A 91 -14.44 4.36 -0.26
CA ALA A 91 -13.54 5.43 -0.70
C ALA A 91 -13.99 6.83 -0.25
N ASP A 92 -15.20 6.90 0.31
CA ASP A 92 -15.97 8.12 0.52
C ASP A 92 -16.49 8.26 1.98
N GLU A 93 -15.99 7.45 2.92
CA GLU A 93 -16.07 7.72 4.38
C GLU A 93 -14.90 8.59 4.86
#